data_AF-A0A4P8ICP7-F1
#
_entry.id   AF-A0A4P8ICP7-F1
#
_cell.length_a   1.000
_cell.length_b   1.000
_cell.length_c   1.000
_cell.angle_alpha   90.00
_cell.angle_beta   90.00
_cell.angle_gamma   90.00
#
_symmetry.space_group_name_H-M   'P 1'
#
loop_
_entity.id
_entity.type
_entity.pdbx_description
1 polymer ?
#
loop_
_entity_poly.entity_id
_entity_poly.type
_entity_poly.pdbx_seq_one_letter_code
_entity_poly.pdbx_strand_id
1 'polypeptide(L)'
;MIIKASAALRNDYSSISDMAKETKEPIYITRNGEGDGVFMNIDAFEKREQMLDLREKVLQAELERLSGAETLSVTEARKRLRDRIDAL
;
A
#
# COMPACT_ATOMS: atom_id res chain seq x y z
N MET A 1 -6.26 -6.94 -15.31
CA MET A 1 -5.66 -8.14 -14.68
C MET A 1 -4.68 -8.76 -15.66
N ILE A 2 -3.39 -8.73 -15.34
CA ILE A 2 -2.32 -9.26 -16.18
C ILE A 2 -1.95 -10.65 -15.67
N ILE A 3 -1.96 -11.66 -16.55
CA ILE A 3 -1.61 -13.05 -16.20
C ILE A 3 -0.45 -13.52 -17.08
N LYS A 4 0.54 -14.17 -16.47
CA LYS A 4 1.68 -14.79 -17.17
C LYS A 4 1.94 -16.19 -16.63
N ALA A 5 2.33 -17.11 -17.50
CA ALA A 5 2.82 -18.41 -17.07
C ALA A 5 4.17 -18.26 -16.35
N SER A 6 4.42 -19.08 -15.33
CA SER A 6 5.70 -19.12 -14.60
C SER A 6 6.92 -19.29 -15.51
N ALA A 7 6.79 -20.00 -16.63
CA ALA A 7 7.84 -20.13 -17.63
C ALA A 7 8.27 -18.78 -18.24
N ALA A 8 7.36 -17.79 -18.31
CA ALA A 8 7.67 -16.45 -18.83
C ALA A 8 8.62 -15.68 -17.90
N LEU A 9 8.61 -15.94 -16.58
CA LEU A 9 9.58 -15.34 -15.66
C LEU A 9 11.01 -15.77 -15.97
N ARG A 10 11.21 -17.00 -16.46
CA ARG A 10 12.53 -17.48 -16.86
C ARG A 10 12.95 -16.94 -18.22
N ASN A 11 12.02 -16.88 -19.16
CA ASN A 11 12.32 -16.60 -20.57
C ASN A 11 12.29 -15.10 -20.93
N ASP A 12 11.53 -14.30 -20.20
CA ASP A 12 11.24 -12.90 -20.54
C ASP A 12 11.13 -12.02 -19.28
N TYR A 13 12.02 -12.25 -18.31
CA TYR A 13 12.02 -11.55 -17.03
C TYR A 13 12.05 -10.01 -17.21
N SER A 14 12.93 -9.51 -18.07
CA SER A 14 13.14 -8.06 -18.25
C SER A 14 11.85 -7.36 -18.66
N SER A 15 11.13 -7.88 -19.66
CA SER A 15 9.87 -7.31 -20.12
C SER A 15 8.79 -7.36 -19.03
N ILE A 16 8.75 -8.45 -18.23
CA ILE A 16 7.82 -8.57 -17.10
C ILE A 16 8.17 -7.57 -15.98
N SER A 17 9.46 -7.41 -15.67
CA SER A 17 9.97 -6.44 -14.71
C SER A 17 9.59 -5.01 -15.10
N ASP A 18 9.81 -4.65 -16.36
CA ASP A 18 9.54 -3.30 -16.85
C ASP A 18 8.03 -3.02 -16.92
N MET A 19 7.24 -4.01 -17.37
CA MET A 19 5.78 -3.94 -17.27
C MET A 19 5.30 -3.71 -15.83
N ALA A 20 5.86 -4.41 -14.84
CA ALA A 20 5.47 -4.22 -13.44
C ALA A 20 5.84 -2.83 -12.91
N LYS A 21 6.96 -2.24 -13.37
CA LYS A 21 7.35 -0.86 -13.02
C LYS A 21 6.43 0.18 -13.65
N GLU A 22 6.11 0.01 -14.93
CA GLU A 22 5.30 0.96 -15.70
C GLU A 22 3.84 0.96 -15.24
N THR A 23 3.24 -0.22 -15.17
CA THR A 23 1.83 -0.37 -14.80
C THR A 23 1.61 -0.12 -13.31
N LYS A 24 2.59 -0.46 -12.46
CA LYS A 24 2.46 -0.46 -10.99
C LYS A 24 1.31 -1.37 -10.53
N GLU A 25 0.96 -2.36 -11.34
CA GLU A 25 -0.09 -3.33 -11.08
C GLU A 25 0.48 -4.72 -10.78
N PRO A 26 -0.23 -5.56 -10.01
CA PRO A 26 0.16 -6.95 -9.81
C PRO A 26 0.01 -7.77 -11.10
N ILE A 27 1.03 -8.58 -11.39
CA ILE A 27 1.05 -9.56 -12.47
C ILE A 27 0.86 -10.94 -11.84
N TYR A 28 -0.22 -11.62 -12.19
CA TYR A 28 -0.54 -12.93 -11.66
C TYR A 28 0.25 -14.00 -12.41
N ILE A 29 0.89 -14.88 -11.66
CA ILE A 29 1.71 -15.96 -12.18
C ILE A 29 0.94 -17.27 -12.07
N THR A 30 0.88 -18.01 -13.18
CA THR A 30 0.25 -19.32 -13.21
C THR A 30 1.26 -20.44 -13.36
N ARG A 31 0.96 -21.58 -12.76
CA ARG A 31 1.69 -22.83 -12.92
C ARG A 31 0.69 -23.90 -13.32
N ASN A 32 0.91 -24.54 -14.47
CA ASN A 32 0.00 -25.55 -15.03
C ASN A 32 -1.46 -25.07 -15.20
N GLY A 33 -1.66 -23.78 -15.45
CA GLY A 33 -3.01 -23.19 -15.61
C GLY A 33 -3.66 -22.75 -14.30
N GLU A 34 -3.06 -23.06 -13.15
CA GLU A 34 -3.55 -22.66 -11.84
C GLU A 34 -2.81 -21.40 -11.35
N GLY A 35 -3.52 -20.55 -10.60
CA GLY A 35 -2.90 -19.37 -9.96
C GLY A 35 -1.92 -19.81 -8.88
N ASP A 36 -0.67 -19.34 -8.97
CA ASP A 36 0.43 -19.77 -8.11
C ASP A 36 0.96 -18.60 -7.26
N GLY A 37 1.21 -17.45 -7.89
CA GLY A 37 1.76 -16.30 -7.20
C GLY A 37 1.48 -14.97 -7.89
N VAL A 38 2.07 -13.90 -7.35
CA VAL A 38 1.98 -12.55 -7.89
C VAL A 38 3.37 -11.95 -7.95
N PHE A 39 3.68 -11.32 -9.09
CA PHE A 39 4.86 -10.49 -9.27
C PHE A 39 4.45 -9.02 -9.30
N MET A 40 5.18 -8.17 -8.59
CA MET A 40 4.94 -6.73 -8.54
C MET A 40 6.27 -6.00 -8.36
N ASN A 41 6.36 -4.77 -8.87
CA ASN A 41 7.49 -3.90 -8.58
C ASN A 41 7.53 -3.54 -7.07
N ILE A 42 8.73 -3.46 -6.50
CA ILE A 42 8.94 -3.22 -5.05
C ILE A 42 8.35 -1.88 -4.62
N ASP A 43 8.68 -0.77 -5.28
CA ASP A 43 8.17 0.56 -4.90
C ASP A 43 6.64 0.63 -4.99
N ALA A 44 6.07 -0.02 -6.01
CA ALA A 44 4.62 -0.11 -6.18
C ALA A 44 3.97 -0.93 -5.06
N PHE A 45 4.61 -2.03 -4.63
CA PHE A 45 4.17 -2.85 -3.52
C PHE A 45 4.25 -2.08 -2.19
N GLU A 46 5.38 -1.46 -1.87
CA GLU A 46 5.55 -0.69 -0.63
C GLU A 46 4.57 0.47 -0.54
N LYS A 47 4.37 1.21 -1.65
CA LYS A 47 3.38 2.28 -1.70
C LYS A 47 1.96 1.76 -1.48
N ARG A 48 1.64 0.57 -1.99
CA ARG A 48 0.34 -0.08 -1.77
C ARG A 48 0.15 -0.41 -0.29
N GLU A 49 1.15 -1.00 0.36
CA GLU A 49 1.11 -1.32 1.79
C GLU A 49 0.92 -0.06 2.65
N GLN A 50 1.68 1.01 2.38
CA GLN A 50 1.52 2.30 3.06
C GLN A 50 0.12 2.91 2.87
N MET A 51 -0.45 2.79 1.66
CA MET A 51 -1.79 3.27 1.37
C MET A 51 -2.87 2.46 2.12
N LEU A 52 -2.66 1.15 2.29
CA LEU A 52 -3.56 0.29 3.05
C LEU A 52 -3.55 0.64 4.54
N ASP A 53 -2.36 0.79 5.13
CA ASP A 53 -2.19 1.24 6.53
C ASP A 53 -2.83 2.62 6.77
N LEU A 54 -2.62 3.57 5.85
CA LEU A 54 -3.27 4.89 5.95
C LEU A 54 -4.80 4.77 5.91
N ARG A 55 -5.34 3.94 5.01
CA ARG A 55 -6.79 3.74 4.90
C ARG A 55 -7.37 3.11 6.17
N GLU A 56 -6.68 2.13 6.74
CA GLU A 56 -7.08 1.51 8.00
C GLU A 56 -7.17 2.57 9.11
N LYS A 57 -6.14 3.41 9.27
CA LYS A 57 -6.13 4.49 10.26
C LYS A 57 -7.24 5.51 10.05
N VAL A 58 -7.52 5.88 8.81
CA VAL A 58 -8.63 6.79 8.48
C VAL A 58 -9.98 6.18 8.83
N LEU A 59 -10.19 4.89 8.50
CA LEU A 59 -11.42 4.18 8.85
C LEU A 59 -11.60 4.07 10.36
N GLN A 60 -10.54 3.76 11.09
CA GLN A 60 -10.56 3.74 12.55
C GLN A 60 -10.95 5.11 13.12
N ALA A 61 -10.32 6.19 12.65
CA ALA A 61 -10.63 7.55 13.10
C ALA A 61 -12.09 7.93 12.83
N GLU A 62 -12.67 7.51 11.70
CA GLU A 62 -14.09 7.72 11.42
C GLU A 62 -15.00 6.92 12.36
N LEU A 63 -14.65 5.68 12.68
CA LEU A 63 -15.40 4.88 13.66
C LEU A 63 -15.35 5.52 15.05
N GLU A 64 -14.17 5.96 15.49
CA GLU A 64 -13.97 6.66 16.76
C GLU A 64 -14.85 7.92 16.81
N ARG A 65 -14.83 8.74 15.75
CA ARG A 65 -15.67 9.94 15.62
C ARG A 65 -17.16 9.62 15.71
N LEU A 66 -17.63 8.57 15.04
CA LEU A 66 -19.03 8.14 15.06
C LEU A 66 -19.45 7.57 16.42
N SER A 67 -18.54 6.90 17.13
CA SER A 67 -18.78 6.39 18.49
C SER A 67 -18.74 7.46 19.59
N GLY A 68 -18.38 8.70 19.23
CA GLY A 68 -18.23 9.80 20.19
C GLY A 68 -16.97 9.72 21.05
N ALA A 69 -15.91 9.07 20.55
CA ALA A 69 -14.60 9.09 21.20
C ALA A 69 -14.08 10.53 21.34
N GLU A 70 -13.20 10.76 22.31
CA GLU A 70 -12.57 12.07 22.48
C GLU A 70 -11.76 12.41 21.22
N THR A 71 -12.08 13.55 20.61
CA THR A 71 -11.37 14.07 19.44
C THR A 71 -10.70 15.38 19.78
N LEU A 72 -9.71 15.76 18.98
CA LEU A 72 -8.95 16.98 19.17
C LEU A 72 -9.16 17.90 17.97
N SER A 73 -9.42 19.18 18.22
CA SER A 73 -9.43 20.16 17.12
C SER A 73 -8.03 20.34 16.53
N VAL A 74 -7.97 20.77 15.27
CA VAL A 74 -6.68 21.05 14.60
C VAL A 74 -5.88 22.11 15.37
N THR A 75 -6.54 23.08 15.99
CA THR A 75 -5.90 24.14 16.79
C THR A 75 -5.23 23.57 18.04
N GLU A 76 -5.92 22.71 18.78
CA GLU A 76 -5.38 22.05 19.97
C GLU A 76 -4.26 21.08 19.62
N ALA A 77 -4.40 20.31 18.52
CA ALA A 77 -3.36 19.42 18.02
C ALA A 77 -2.06 20.18 17.71
N ARG A 78 -2.17 21.30 17.00
CA ARG A 78 -1.03 22.17 16.67
C ARG A 78 -0.38 22.77 17.92
N LYS A 79 -1.17 23.15 18.92
CA LYS A 79 -0.65 23.66 20.20
C LYS A 79 0.16 22.57 20.91
N ARG A 80 -0.40 21.37 21.09
CA ARG A 80 0.30 20.25 21.74
C ARG A 80 1.61 19.87 21.03
N LEU A 81 1.66 19.94 19.69
CA LEU A 81 2.88 19.68 18.93
C LEU A 81 3.97 20.72 19.20
N ARG A 82 3.62 22.02 19.22
CA ARG A 82 4.58 23.09 19.55
C ARG A 82 5.10 22.95 20.98
N ASP A 83 4.20 22.76 21.94
CA ASP A 83 4.56 22.61 23.36
C ASP A 83 5.55 21.45 23.57
N ARG A 84 5.46 20.36 22.78
CA ARG A 84 6.42 19.24 22.82
C ARG A 84 7.78 19.57 22.20
N ILE A 85 7.82 20.40 21.16
CA ILE A 85 9.07 20.81 20.51
C ILE A 85 9.82 21.80 21.41
N ASP A 86 9.10 22.74 22.01
CA ASP A 86 9.67 23.76 22.90
C ASP A 86 10.16 23.19 24.25
N ALA A 87 9.73 21.97 24.59
CA ALA A 87 10.16 21.25 25.79
C ALA A 87 11.39 20.32 25.57
N LEU A 88 11.92 20.26 24.34
CA LEU A 88 13.16 19.56 23.98
C LEU A 88 14.35 20.53 24.00
#